data_AF-A0A535EV26-F1
#
_entry.id   AF-A0A535EV26-F1
#
_cell.length_a   1.000
_cell.length_b   1.000
_cell.length_c   1.000
_cell.angle_alpha   90.00
_cell.angle_beta   90.00
_cell.angle_gamma   90.00
#
_symmetry.space_group_name_H-M   'P 1'
#
loop_
_entity.id
_entity.type
_entity.pdbx_description
1 polymer ?
#
loop_
_entity_poly.entity_id
_entity_poly.type
_entity_poly.pdbx_seq_one_letter_code
_entity_poly.pdbx_strand_id
1 'polypeptide(L)'
;MNPIQRAYPERYPEQEHEHFLEGEGFLEAAMSPSQRVYVESLMEHLGHAAAEAETEAEAEQFLPLLMPLATSILPKLLPSIGKVAPKLIKGIGRVGRLLRRRKRTRPLVRALPTIVRRTVNTLGRQAAAGRPITSNQALQTLARQTRSVIANPQTTVRAYRRSRVLDRRFHRLRSNALPVLRYCPHCGGQLT
;
A
#
# COMPACT_ATOMS: atom_id res chain seq x y z
N MET A 1 17.66 2.82 52.91
CA MET A 1 18.03 3.88 51.93
C MET A 1 18.25 3.23 50.58
N ASN A 2 17.39 3.51 49.60
CA ASN A 2 17.55 3.09 48.21
C ASN A 2 16.80 4.11 47.32
N PRO A 3 17.48 5.01 46.59
CA PRO A 3 16.81 6.09 45.86
C PRO A 3 16.89 5.85 44.35
N ILE A 4 15.90 5.18 43.76
CA ILE A 4 15.66 5.25 42.30
C ILE A 4 14.15 5.30 42.06
N GLN A 5 13.54 6.40 42.49
CA GLN A 5 12.29 6.90 41.90
C GLN A 5 12.70 7.80 40.72
N ARG A 6 12.86 7.23 39.53
CA ARG A 6 12.84 8.03 38.30
C ARG A 6 11.39 8.29 37.93
N ALA A 7 10.91 9.43 38.39
CA ALA A 7 9.76 10.12 37.83
C ALA A 7 9.98 10.31 36.32
N TYR A 8 9.07 9.78 35.52
CA TYR A 8 8.90 10.20 34.13
C TYR A 8 7.69 11.15 34.08
N PRO A 9 7.89 12.47 33.97
CA PRO A 9 6.84 13.36 33.53
C PRO A 9 7.09 13.67 32.06
N GLU A 10 6.48 12.93 31.14
CA GLU A 10 6.39 13.39 29.74
C GLU A 10 4.99 13.15 29.19
N ARG A 11 4.14 14.08 29.59
CA ARG A 11 3.09 14.73 28.79
C ARG A 11 3.29 14.46 27.30
N TYR A 12 2.51 13.53 26.75
CA TYR A 12 2.40 13.36 25.31
C TYR A 12 1.93 14.68 24.70
N PRO A 13 2.59 15.23 23.67
CA PRO A 13 2.01 16.33 22.92
C PRO A 13 0.79 15.78 22.19
N GLU A 14 -0.38 16.22 22.64
CA GLU A 14 -1.60 16.28 21.86
C GLU A 14 -1.29 17.10 20.60
N GLN A 15 -0.95 16.44 19.50
CA GLN A 15 -0.94 17.07 18.19
C GLN A 15 -2.31 16.89 17.56
N GLU A 16 -3.18 17.79 18.00
CA GLU A 16 -4.31 18.31 17.25
C GLU A 16 -3.88 18.66 15.81
N HIS A 17 -4.48 17.93 14.88
CA HIS A 17 -4.75 18.20 13.46
C HIS A 17 -4.60 16.88 12.71
N GLU A 18 -5.55 15.98 12.97
CA GLU A 18 -5.92 14.98 11.99
C GLU A 18 -6.53 15.72 10.78
N HIS A 19 -5.68 16.22 9.89
CA HIS A 19 -6.03 16.20 8.46
C HIS A 19 -5.98 14.75 8.01
N PHE A 20 -6.87 13.95 8.61
CA PHE A 20 -7.45 12.79 7.98
C PHE A 20 -8.04 13.35 6.69
N LEU A 21 -7.41 13.03 5.57
CA LEU A 21 -7.96 13.27 4.25
C LEU A 21 -9.19 12.35 4.11
N GLU A 22 -10.26 12.71 4.81
CA GLU A 22 -11.62 12.27 4.62
C GLU A 22 -12.00 12.61 3.19
N GLY A 23 -11.80 11.64 2.32
CA GLY A 23 -12.54 11.57 1.08
C GLY A 23 -12.73 10.11 0.79
N GLU A 24 -13.34 9.43 1.76
CA GLU A 24 -13.81 8.05 1.67
C GLU A 24 -15.12 7.96 0.87
N GLY A 25 -15.88 9.05 0.73
CA GLY A 25 -17.22 9.02 0.12
C GLY A 25 -17.29 9.32 -1.38
N PHE A 26 -16.50 8.69 -2.26
CA PHE A 26 -16.68 8.94 -3.70
C PHE A 26 -16.91 7.72 -4.60
N LEU A 27 -16.55 6.49 -4.20
CA LEU A 27 -16.69 5.29 -5.06
C LEU A 27 -17.22 4.05 -4.31
N GLU A 28 -18.11 4.25 -3.34
CA GLU A 28 -18.87 3.17 -2.69
C GLU A 28 -19.96 2.63 -3.62
N ALA A 29 -19.64 1.69 -4.51
CA ALA A 29 -20.68 0.87 -5.17
C ALA A 29 -20.18 -0.40 -5.86
N ALA A 30 -18.88 -0.60 -6.08
CA ALA A 30 -18.44 -1.64 -7.04
C ALA A 30 -17.76 -2.87 -6.42
N MET A 31 -17.38 -2.83 -5.15
CA MET A 31 -16.61 -3.90 -4.51
C MET A 31 -17.13 -4.17 -3.10
N SER A 32 -17.23 -5.44 -2.71
CA SER A 32 -17.63 -5.79 -1.34
C SER A 32 -16.56 -5.34 -0.33
N PRO A 33 -16.92 -5.03 0.92
CA PRO A 33 -15.95 -4.67 1.95
C PRO A 33 -14.84 -5.72 2.14
N SER A 34 -15.18 -7.01 2.02
CA SER A 34 -14.22 -8.12 2.13
C SER A 34 -13.24 -8.16 0.96
N GLN A 35 -13.70 -7.96 -0.28
CA GLN A 35 -12.85 -7.86 -1.46
C GLN A 35 -11.89 -6.67 -1.37
N ARG A 36 -12.38 -5.51 -0.91
CA ARG A 36 -11.55 -4.31 -0.73
C ARG A 36 -10.43 -4.55 0.28
N VAL A 37 -10.76 -5.14 1.41
CA VAL A 37 -9.77 -5.53 2.43
C VAL A 37 -8.73 -6.49 1.84
N TYR A 38 -9.14 -7.48 1.04
CA TYR A 38 -8.22 -8.43 0.41
C TYR A 38 -7.27 -7.72 -0.55
N VAL A 39 -7.79 -6.89 -1.47
CA VAL A 39 -6.98 -6.14 -2.44
C VAL A 39 -6.00 -5.21 -1.73
N GLU A 40 -6.46 -4.48 -0.72
CA GLU A 40 -5.58 -3.62 0.09
C GLU A 40 -4.49 -4.44 0.79
N SER A 41 -4.85 -5.58 1.37
CA SER A 41 -3.86 -6.45 2.05
C SER A 41 -2.84 -7.04 1.07
N LEU A 42 -3.27 -7.44 -0.13
CA LEU A 42 -2.40 -7.93 -1.19
C LEU A 42 -1.44 -6.84 -1.69
N MET A 43 -1.91 -5.60 -1.87
CA MET A 43 -1.03 -4.49 -2.25
C MET A 43 0.07 -4.25 -1.21
N GLU A 44 -0.28 -4.28 0.08
CA GLU A 44 0.70 -4.08 1.15
C GLU A 44 1.69 -5.25 1.22
N HIS A 45 1.23 -6.49 0.98
CA HIS A 45 2.10 -7.65 0.84
C HIS A 45 3.09 -7.53 -0.32
N LEU A 46 2.64 -7.07 -1.50
CA LEU A 46 3.54 -6.83 -2.64
C LEU A 46 4.56 -5.72 -2.35
N GLY A 47 4.16 -4.66 -1.65
CA GLY A 47 5.08 -3.62 -1.19
C GLY A 47 6.13 -4.16 -0.20
N HIS A 48 5.73 -5.12 0.65
CA HIS A 48 6.62 -5.83 1.55
C HIS A 48 7.62 -6.71 0.78
N ALA A 49 7.13 -7.58 -0.11
CA ALA A 49 7.94 -8.45 -0.96
C ALA A 49 8.94 -7.64 -1.80
N ALA A 50 8.51 -6.51 -2.38
CA ALA A 50 9.41 -5.63 -3.13
C ALA A 50 10.51 -5.00 -2.27
N ALA A 51 10.23 -4.69 -1.00
CA ALA A 51 11.22 -4.13 -0.08
C ALA A 51 12.26 -5.16 0.36
N GLU A 52 11.84 -6.42 0.53
CA GLU A 52 12.67 -7.53 1.02
C GLU A 52 13.42 -8.27 -0.08
N ALA A 53 12.89 -8.29 -1.31
CA ALA A 53 13.51 -8.90 -2.49
C ALA A 53 15.01 -8.62 -2.57
N GLU A 54 15.83 -9.63 -2.83
CA GLU A 54 17.28 -9.57 -2.72
C GLU A 54 17.85 -8.66 -3.81
N THR A 55 17.31 -8.81 -5.03
CA THR A 55 17.75 -8.09 -6.21
C THR A 55 16.76 -6.99 -6.63
N GLU A 56 17.24 -6.01 -7.38
CA GLU A 56 16.37 -5.00 -8.00
C GLU A 56 15.39 -5.64 -8.99
N ALA A 57 15.86 -6.63 -9.76
CA ALA A 57 15.04 -7.36 -10.73
C ALA A 57 13.85 -8.07 -10.07
N GLU A 58 14.05 -8.72 -8.93
CA GLU A 58 12.95 -9.31 -8.14
C GLU A 58 11.94 -8.25 -7.67
N ALA A 59 12.42 -7.11 -7.16
CA ALA A 59 11.54 -6.00 -6.76
C ALA A 59 10.62 -5.56 -7.90
N GLU A 60 11.20 -5.41 -9.09
CA GLU A 60 10.53 -4.92 -10.29
C GLU A 60 9.45 -5.88 -10.81
N GLN A 61 9.39 -7.11 -10.34
CA GLN A 61 8.28 -8.03 -10.64
C GLN A 61 7.02 -7.71 -9.82
N PHE A 62 7.19 -7.23 -8.58
CA PHE A 62 6.07 -6.94 -7.68
C PHE A 62 5.48 -5.55 -7.91
N LEU A 63 6.32 -4.54 -8.17
CA LEU A 63 5.90 -3.14 -8.23
C LEU A 63 4.86 -2.83 -9.32
N PRO A 64 4.94 -3.39 -10.54
CA PRO A 64 3.93 -3.18 -11.57
C PRO A 64 2.53 -3.63 -11.16
N LEU A 65 2.43 -4.65 -10.30
CA LEU A 65 1.17 -5.24 -9.85
C LEU A 65 0.36 -4.30 -8.94
N LEU A 66 1.02 -3.31 -8.31
CA LEU A 66 0.33 -2.33 -7.48
C LEU A 66 -0.67 -1.48 -8.26
N MET A 67 -0.39 -1.22 -9.54
CA MET A 67 -1.25 -0.38 -10.37
C MET A 67 -2.61 -1.04 -10.67
N PRO A 68 -2.69 -2.22 -11.31
CA PRO A 68 -3.98 -2.87 -11.57
C PRO A 68 -4.79 -3.11 -10.30
N LEU A 69 -4.14 -3.47 -9.18
CA LEU A 69 -4.80 -3.64 -7.88
C LEU A 69 -5.38 -2.33 -7.33
N ALA A 70 -4.67 -1.21 -7.45
CA ALA A 70 -5.21 0.08 -7.01
C ALA A 70 -6.40 0.53 -7.88
N THR A 71 -6.36 0.28 -9.20
CA THR A 71 -7.47 0.61 -10.11
C THR A 71 -8.67 -0.31 -9.97
N SER A 72 -8.50 -1.57 -9.55
CA SER A 72 -9.63 -2.48 -9.37
C SER A 72 -10.58 -2.01 -8.27
N ILE A 73 -10.10 -1.22 -7.31
CA ILE A 73 -10.92 -0.57 -6.28
C ILE A 73 -11.87 0.48 -6.89
N LEU A 74 -11.53 1.02 -8.06
CA LEU A 74 -12.26 2.10 -8.72
C LEU A 74 -12.63 1.76 -10.18
N PRO A 75 -13.47 0.74 -10.43
CA PRO A 75 -13.68 0.20 -11.78
C PRO A 75 -14.31 1.21 -12.75
N LYS A 76 -15.15 2.13 -12.26
CA LYS A 76 -15.75 3.21 -13.08
C LYS A 76 -14.70 4.13 -13.72
N LEU A 77 -13.47 4.14 -13.21
CA LEU A 77 -12.38 5.01 -13.67
C LEU A 77 -11.38 4.29 -14.57
N LEU A 78 -11.57 2.99 -14.83
CA LEU A 78 -10.69 2.19 -15.69
C LEU A 78 -10.49 2.80 -17.09
N PRO A 79 -11.51 3.34 -17.80
CA PRO A 79 -11.30 3.91 -19.13
C PRO A 79 -10.35 5.12 -19.12
N SER A 80 -10.45 5.95 -18.08
CA SER A 80 -9.67 7.18 -17.94
C SER A 80 -8.24 6.89 -17.47
N ILE A 81 -8.08 6.00 -16.49
CA ILE A 81 -6.77 5.64 -15.93
C ILE A 81 -6.02 4.66 -16.84
N GLY A 82 -6.74 3.78 -17.55
CA GLY A 82 -6.14 2.76 -18.42
C GLY A 82 -5.20 3.34 -19.48
N LYS A 83 -5.54 4.52 -20.03
CA LYS A 83 -4.70 5.24 -21.01
C LYS A 83 -3.35 5.69 -20.45
N VAL A 84 -3.27 5.96 -19.13
CA VAL A 84 -2.05 6.44 -18.47
C VAL A 84 -1.34 5.36 -17.64
N ALA A 85 -1.99 4.21 -17.43
CA ALA A 85 -1.48 3.12 -16.59
C ALA A 85 -0.07 2.64 -16.98
N PRO A 86 0.29 2.44 -18.27
CA PRO A 86 1.65 2.01 -18.63
C PRO A 86 2.75 3.00 -18.18
N LYS A 87 2.46 4.31 -18.22
CA LYS A 87 3.39 5.35 -17.75
C LYS A 87 3.48 5.36 -16.23
N LEU A 88 2.36 5.20 -15.53
CA LEU A 88 2.33 5.08 -14.07
C LEU A 88 3.11 3.86 -13.58
N ILE A 89 2.93 2.68 -14.22
CA ILE A 89 3.69 1.46 -13.90
C ILE A 89 5.20 1.71 -14.01
N LYS A 90 5.64 2.31 -15.12
CA LYS A 90 7.05 2.70 -15.30
C LYS A 90 7.52 3.71 -14.23
N GLY A 91 6.66 4.66 -13.88
CA GLY A 91 6.92 5.63 -12.81
C GLY A 91 7.11 4.98 -11.45
N ILE A 92 6.23 4.05 -11.07
CA ILE A 92 6.29 3.29 -9.82
C ILE A 92 7.58 2.46 -9.77
N GLY A 93 7.93 1.76 -10.85
CA GLY A 93 9.20 1.03 -10.96
C GLY A 93 10.42 1.93 -10.73
N ARG A 94 10.46 3.12 -11.36
CA ARG A 94 11.52 4.11 -11.15
C ARG A 94 11.61 4.60 -9.70
N VAL A 95 10.49 4.86 -9.05
CA VAL A 95 10.47 5.25 -7.63
C VAL A 95 11.00 4.10 -6.77
N GLY A 96 10.52 2.88 -6.98
CA GLY A 96 10.98 1.70 -6.25
C GLY A 96 12.49 1.49 -6.39
N ARG A 97 13.01 1.54 -7.63
CA ARG A 97 14.45 1.50 -7.92
C ARG A 97 15.23 2.58 -7.16
N LEU A 98 14.76 3.83 -7.21
CA LEU A 98 15.41 4.94 -6.52
C LEU A 98 15.47 4.74 -5.00
N LEU A 99 14.37 4.27 -4.39
CA LEU A 99 14.32 4.00 -2.96
C LEU A 99 15.21 2.81 -2.57
N ARG A 100 15.29 1.78 -3.41
CA ARG A 100 16.10 0.59 -3.16
C ARG A 100 17.60 0.83 -3.33
N ARG A 101 18.01 1.75 -4.22
CA ARG A 101 19.43 2.02 -4.52
C ARG A 101 20.26 2.36 -3.28
N ARG A 102 19.66 2.91 -2.22
CA ARG A 102 20.34 3.18 -0.94
C ARG A 102 19.75 2.32 0.17
N LYS A 103 20.62 1.65 0.95
CA LYS A 103 20.20 0.81 2.11
C LYS A 103 19.29 1.57 3.09
N ARG A 104 19.59 2.86 3.34
CA ARG A 104 18.81 3.72 4.24
C ARG A 104 17.37 3.98 3.77
N THR A 105 17.11 4.01 2.46
CA THR A 105 15.78 4.30 1.91
C THR A 105 15.04 3.05 1.45
N ARG A 106 15.69 1.88 1.41
CA ARG A 106 15.09 0.61 1.02
C ARG A 106 13.80 0.27 1.81
N PRO A 107 13.71 0.49 3.13
CA PRO A 107 12.47 0.24 3.87
C PRO A 107 11.29 1.11 3.41
N LEU A 108 11.53 2.26 2.77
CA LEU A 108 10.49 3.16 2.27
C LEU A 108 9.72 2.60 1.08
N VAL A 109 10.23 1.54 0.44
CA VAL A 109 9.48 0.79 -0.60
C VAL A 109 8.14 0.29 -0.06
N ARG A 110 8.07 -0.02 1.25
CA ARG A 110 6.82 -0.42 1.93
C ARG A 110 5.75 0.68 1.96
N ALA A 111 6.11 1.94 1.66
CA ALA A 111 5.14 3.04 1.56
C ALA A 111 4.53 3.17 0.15
N LEU A 112 5.07 2.47 -0.86
CA LEU A 112 4.58 2.55 -2.25
C LEU A 112 3.10 2.20 -2.41
N PRO A 113 2.55 1.15 -1.76
CA PRO A 113 1.10 0.87 -1.85
C PRO A 113 0.23 2.07 -1.46
N THR A 114 0.62 2.80 -0.42
CA THR A 114 -0.07 4.02 0.02
C THR A 114 0.08 5.17 -1.00
N ILE A 115 1.28 5.36 -1.57
CA ILE A 115 1.53 6.37 -2.61
C ILE A 115 0.69 6.09 -3.86
N VAL A 116 0.65 4.83 -4.32
CA VAL A 116 -0.11 4.40 -5.49
C VAL A 116 -1.62 4.60 -5.25
N ARG A 117 -2.14 4.16 -4.10
CA ARG A 117 -3.56 4.37 -3.72
C ARG A 117 -3.93 5.85 -3.73
N ARG A 118 -3.13 6.72 -3.11
CA ARG A 118 -3.36 8.17 -3.10
C ARG A 118 -3.32 8.78 -4.50
N THR A 119 -2.41 8.30 -5.35
CA THR A 119 -2.31 8.74 -6.75
C THR A 119 -3.58 8.39 -7.51
N VAL A 120 -4.04 7.14 -7.43
CA VAL A 120 -5.27 6.67 -8.08
C VAL A 120 -6.50 7.41 -7.57
N ASN A 121 -6.63 7.62 -6.26
CA ASN A 121 -7.74 8.38 -5.69
C ASN A 121 -7.75 9.83 -6.18
N THR A 122 -6.57 10.47 -6.26
CA THR A 122 -6.46 11.85 -6.75
C THR A 122 -6.86 11.95 -8.22
N LEU A 123 -6.36 11.05 -9.07
CA LEU A 123 -6.75 10.98 -10.48
C LEU A 123 -8.23 10.66 -10.63
N GLY A 124 -8.76 9.79 -9.78
CA GLY A 124 -10.17 9.44 -9.79
C GLY A 124 -11.09 10.60 -9.48
N ARG A 125 -10.74 11.43 -8.50
CA ARG A 125 -11.47 12.68 -8.23
C ARG A 125 -11.40 13.65 -9.40
N GLN A 126 -10.25 13.75 -10.09
CA GLN A 126 -10.12 14.57 -11.29
C GLN A 126 -11.01 14.07 -12.43
N ALA A 127 -11.00 12.77 -12.71
CA ALA A 127 -11.85 12.14 -13.71
C ALA A 127 -13.34 12.35 -13.41
N ALA A 128 -13.74 12.16 -12.16
CA ALA A 128 -15.12 12.37 -11.73
C ALA A 128 -15.59 13.82 -11.88
N ALA A 129 -14.67 14.78 -11.71
CA ALA A 129 -14.92 16.20 -11.98
C ALA A 129 -14.90 16.53 -13.49
N GLY A 130 -14.89 15.53 -14.38
CA GLY A 130 -14.86 15.72 -15.83
C GLY A 130 -13.52 16.23 -16.37
N ARG A 131 -12.46 16.25 -15.56
CA ARG A 131 -11.15 16.74 -15.99
C ARG A 131 -10.41 15.64 -16.77
N PRO A 132 -9.84 15.94 -17.95
CA PRO A 132 -9.06 14.96 -18.69
C PRO A 132 -7.81 14.57 -17.90
N ILE A 133 -7.53 13.26 -17.80
CA ILE A 133 -6.28 12.77 -17.21
C ILE A 133 -5.25 12.58 -18.32
N THR A 134 -4.20 13.39 -18.29
CA THR A 134 -3.03 13.23 -19.18
C THR A 134 -1.92 12.42 -18.51
N SER A 135 -1.02 11.83 -19.30
CA SER A 135 0.14 11.08 -18.78
C SER A 135 1.06 11.95 -17.93
N ASN A 136 1.29 13.21 -18.32
CA ASN A 136 2.15 14.13 -17.59
C ASN A 136 1.54 14.51 -16.23
N GLN A 137 0.23 14.79 -16.19
CA GLN A 137 -0.46 15.07 -14.93
C GLN A 137 -0.48 13.85 -14.00
N ALA A 138 -0.65 12.63 -14.55
CA ALA A 138 -0.60 11.40 -13.79
C ALA A 138 0.77 11.19 -13.12
N LEU A 139 1.86 11.38 -13.88
CA LEU A 139 3.23 11.29 -13.35
C LEU A 139 3.53 12.40 -12.34
N GLN A 140 3.06 13.62 -12.57
CA GLN A 140 3.22 14.73 -11.64
C GLN A 140 2.46 14.45 -10.33
N THR A 141 1.27 13.87 -10.42
CA THR A 141 0.48 13.45 -9.25
C THR A 141 1.22 12.38 -8.47
N LEU A 142 1.74 11.35 -9.14
CA LEU A 142 2.56 10.30 -8.51
C LEU A 142 3.79 10.90 -7.79
N ALA A 143 4.51 11.82 -8.44
CA ALA A 143 5.69 12.47 -7.86
C ALA A 143 5.32 13.31 -6.63
N ARG A 144 4.23 14.09 -6.69
CA ARG A 144 3.72 14.86 -5.54
C ARG A 144 3.34 13.96 -4.37
N GLN A 145 2.62 12.87 -4.63
CA GLN A 145 2.25 11.91 -3.58
C GLN A 145 3.47 11.21 -2.99
N THR A 146 4.45 10.85 -3.82
CA THR A 146 5.73 10.29 -3.37
C THR A 146 6.45 11.26 -2.43
N ARG A 147 6.61 12.52 -2.85
CA ARG A 147 7.24 13.56 -2.02
C ARG A 147 6.47 13.80 -0.71
N SER A 148 5.15 13.91 -0.77
CA SER A 148 4.30 14.15 0.42
C SER A 148 4.40 13.02 1.45
N VAL A 149 4.44 11.77 1.00
CA VAL A 149 4.58 10.62 1.90
C VAL A 149 6.00 10.54 2.45
N ILE A 150 7.03 10.67 1.61
CA ILE A 150 8.42 10.42 2.01
C ILE A 150 9.05 11.59 2.77
N ALA A 151 8.73 12.83 2.41
CA ALA A 151 9.32 14.01 3.05
C ALA A 151 8.75 14.29 4.45
N ASN A 152 7.59 13.72 4.79
CA ASN A 152 6.99 13.86 6.11
C ASN A 152 7.18 12.55 6.92
N PRO A 153 7.96 12.57 8.01
CA PRO A 153 8.22 11.38 8.83
C PRO A 153 6.95 10.75 9.41
N GLN A 154 5.97 11.56 9.80
CA GLN A 154 4.73 11.06 10.40
C GLN A 154 3.91 10.27 9.37
N THR A 155 3.76 10.79 8.15
CA THR A 155 3.04 10.09 7.07
C THR A 155 3.77 8.83 6.62
N THR A 156 5.11 8.87 6.54
CA THR A 156 5.94 7.69 6.28
C THR A 156 5.74 6.61 7.34
N VAL A 157 5.83 6.96 8.64
CA VAL A 157 5.65 6.01 9.75
C VAL A 157 4.24 5.41 9.73
N ARG A 158 3.21 6.22 9.47
CA ARG A 158 1.82 5.74 9.33
C ARG A 158 1.69 4.76 8.16
N ALA A 159 2.24 5.08 6.99
CA ALA A 159 2.23 4.19 5.83
C ALA A 159 2.94 2.85 6.13
N TYR A 160 4.10 2.91 6.80
CA TYR A 160 4.84 1.72 7.20
C TYR A 160 4.07 0.85 8.20
N ARG A 161 3.46 1.46 9.23
CA ARG A 161 2.63 0.74 10.21
C ARG A 161 1.44 0.05 9.54
N ARG A 162 0.74 0.77 8.66
CA ARG A 162 -0.37 0.22 7.88
C ARG A 162 0.07 -0.98 7.04
N SER A 163 1.19 -0.85 6.33
CA SER A 163 1.76 -1.93 5.52
C SER A 163 1.96 -3.19 6.36
N ARG A 164 2.58 -3.09 7.55
CA ARG A 164 2.78 -4.24 8.44
C ARG A 164 1.47 -4.87 8.94
N VAL A 165 0.46 -4.08 9.28
CA VAL A 165 -0.82 -4.60 9.79
C VAL A 165 -1.56 -5.38 8.71
N LEU A 166 -1.61 -4.83 7.50
CA LEU A 166 -2.33 -5.43 6.37
C LEU A 166 -1.58 -6.62 5.78
N ASP A 167 -0.25 -6.60 5.72
CA ASP A 167 0.56 -7.76 5.33
C ASP A 167 0.34 -8.95 6.28
N ARG A 168 0.36 -8.72 7.60
CA ARG A 168 -0.04 -9.75 8.59
C ARG A 168 -1.45 -10.26 8.39
N ARG A 169 -2.38 -9.40 7.96
CA ARG A 169 -3.77 -9.79 7.66
C ARG A 169 -3.81 -10.67 6.42
N PHE A 170 -3.07 -10.33 5.37
CA PHE A 170 -2.94 -11.15 4.16
C PHE A 170 -2.49 -12.57 4.49
N HIS A 171 -1.42 -12.71 5.28
CA HIS A 171 -0.95 -14.03 5.72
C HIS A 171 -1.99 -14.81 6.52
N ARG A 172 -2.72 -14.17 7.44
CA ARG A 172 -3.83 -14.82 8.17
C ARG A 172 -4.95 -15.29 7.25
N LEU A 173 -5.37 -14.46 6.29
CA LEU A 173 -6.41 -14.81 5.33
C LEU A 173 -5.97 -16.01 4.47
N ARG A 174 -4.71 -16.01 4.00
CA ARG A 174 -4.17 -17.12 3.20
C ARG A 174 -4.04 -18.41 4.02
N SER A 175 -3.62 -18.34 5.28
CA SER A 175 -3.53 -19.51 6.16
C SER A 175 -4.90 -20.12 6.47
N ASN A 176 -5.96 -19.32 6.56
CA ASN A 176 -7.31 -19.82 6.81
C ASN A 176 -8.01 -20.34 5.55
N ALA A 177 -7.65 -19.83 4.36
CA ALA A 177 -8.28 -20.20 3.09
C ALA A 177 -7.82 -21.56 2.53
N LEU A 178 -6.64 -22.02 2.95
CA LEU A 178 -6.25 -23.41 2.75
C LEU A 178 -6.63 -24.15 4.04
N PRO A 179 -7.72 -24.93 4.08
CA PRO A 179 -7.75 -26.01 5.05
C PRO A 179 -6.49 -26.79 4.73
N VAL A 180 -5.51 -26.75 5.63
CA VAL A 180 -4.39 -27.67 5.58
C VAL A 180 -5.09 -29.01 5.57
N LEU A 181 -5.14 -29.67 4.40
CA LEU A 181 -5.40 -31.09 4.31
C LEU A 181 -4.29 -31.67 5.18
N ARG A 182 -4.61 -31.84 6.46
CA ARG A 182 -3.77 -32.54 7.42
C ARG A 182 -3.86 -33.99 6.98
N TYR A 183 -3.17 -34.28 5.87
CA TYR A 183 -2.88 -35.62 5.46
C TYR A 183 -1.96 -36.14 6.55
N CYS A 184 -2.51 -36.94 7.47
CA CYS A 184 -1.71 -37.69 8.41
C CYS A 184 -1.06 -38.82 7.60
N PRO A 185 0.24 -38.76 7.28
CA PRO A 185 0.90 -39.76 6.43
C PRO A 185 0.94 -41.14 7.07
N HIS A 186 0.60 -41.24 8.36
CA HIS A 186 0.53 -42.49 9.12
C HIS A 186 -0.88 -43.08 9.26
N CYS A 187 -1.93 -42.32 8.94
CA CYS A 187 -3.29 -42.74 9.26
C CYS A 187 -4.03 -43.38 8.08
N GLY A 188 -3.59 -43.19 6.82
CA GLY A 188 -4.25 -43.75 5.63
C GLY A 188 -5.74 -43.38 5.44
N GLY A 189 -6.31 -42.52 6.28
CA GLY A 189 -7.74 -42.21 6.31
C GLY A 189 -7.98 -40.72 6.48
N GLN A 190 -9.00 -40.21 5.79
CA GLN A 190 -9.50 -38.84 5.96
C GLN A 190 -10.11 -38.71 7.36
N LEU A 191 -9.68 -37.72 8.13
CA LEU A 191 -10.39 -37.31 9.34
C LEU A 191 -11.69 -36.64 8.90
N THR A 192 -12.83 -37.29 9.20
CA THR A 192 -14.18 -36.74 9.04
C THR A 192 -14.57 -35.94 10.27
#